data_AF-A0A4R6ERM6-F1
#
_entry.id   AF-A0A4R6ERM6-F1
#
_cell.length_a   1.000
_cell.length_b   1.000
_cell.length_c   1.000
_cell.angle_alpha   90.00
_cell.angle_beta   90.00
_cell.angle_gamma   90.00
#
_symmetry.space_group_name_H-M   'P 1'
#
loop_
_entity.id
_entity.type
_entity.pdbx_description
1 polymer ?
#
loop_
_entity_poly.entity_id
_entity_poly.type
_entity_poly.pdbx_seq_one_letter_code
_entity_poly.pdbx_strand_id
1 'polypeptide(L)'
;MSGRRGRNDMTGRRMHRLETNAEVLCFLTLSEIFAFRTTGAWLQPDHLVESTRVWLRRHDHHADWLLRVELSRMAADLARQLVKAGDIVRGQPDASWLFTRDMQINFASPRVIVVYAQCVATLSRDMSGGPA
;
A
#
# COMPACT_ATOMS: atom_id res chain seq x y z
N MET A 1 -43.65 9.87 12.55
CA MET A 1 -43.59 8.93 11.42
C MET A 1 -42.57 9.43 10.41
N SER A 2 -41.59 8.58 10.08
CA SER A 2 -40.77 8.49 8.86
C SER A 2 -40.29 9.82 8.21
N GLY A 3 -39.02 10.18 8.21
CA GLY A 3 -37.86 9.35 7.87
C GLY A 3 -37.57 9.45 6.38
N ARG A 4 -36.46 10.12 6.02
CA ARG A 4 -35.63 9.82 4.86
C ARG A 4 -34.26 10.48 5.06
N ARG A 5 -33.41 9.74 5.76
CA ARG A 5 -31.96 9.88 5.74
C ARG A 5 -31.52 9.75 4.28
N GLY A 6 -31.08 10.86 3.69
CA GLY A 6 -30.44 10.89 2.38
C GLY A 6 -29.28 9.89 2.40
N ARG A 7 -29.40 8.91 1.52
CA ARG A 7 -28.44 7.84 1.29
C ARG A 7 -27.24 8.51 0.62
N ASN A 8 -26.13 8.66 1.34
CA ASN A 8 -24.91 9.25 0.80
C ASN A 8 -24.50 8.52 -0.49
N ASP A 9 -24.26 9.29 -1.54
CA ASP A 9 -23.65 8.86 -2.79
C ASP A 9 -22.34 8.10 -2.51
N MET A 10 -22.33 6.80 -2.79
CA MET A 10 -21.14 5.95 -2.81
C MET A 10 -20.67 5.78 -4.26
N THR A 11 -20.12 6.84 -4.86
CA THR A 11 -19.76 6.86 -6.28
C THR A 11 -18.29 6.56 -6.54
N GLY A 12 -17.61 5.79 -5.69
CA GLY A 12 -16.25 5.30 -6.01
C GLY A 12 -16.27 3.86 -6.52
N ARG A 13 -15.28 3.51 -7.35
CA ARG A 13 -15.16 2.15 -7.91
C ARG A 13 -14.76 1.15 -6.82
N ARG A 14 -15.55 0.08 -6.65
CA ARG A 14 -15.18 -1.06 -5.80
C ARG A 14 -13.89 -1.69 -6.33
N MET A 15 -12.89 -1.82 -5.46
CA MET A 15 -11.56 -2.31 -5.77
C MET A 15 -11.55 -3.85 -5.84
N HIS A 16 -11.44 -4.41 -7.05
CA HIS A 16 -11.41 -5.87 -7.31
C HIS A 16 -10.37 -6.29 -8.37
N ARG A 17 -9.47 -5.40 -8.80
CA ARG A 17 -8.44 -5.72 -9.81
C ARG A 17 -7.07 -5.93 -9.14
N LEU A 18 -6.37 -7.00 -9.52
CA LEU A 18 -5.04 -7.33 -9.00
C LEU A 18 -4.05 -6.15 -9.12
N GLU A 19 -4.10 -5.42 -10.23
CA GLU A 19 -3.27 -4.23 -10.48
C GLU A 19 -3.48 -3.16 -9.40
N THR A 20 -4.74 -2.78 -9.11
CA THR A 20 -5.05 -1.79 -8.07
C THR A 20 -4.63 -2.29 -6.68
N ASN A 21 -4.83 -3.57 -6.37
CA ASN A 21 -4.38 -4.16 -5.11
C ASN A 21 -2.85 -4.09 -4.98
N ALA A 22 -2.14 -4.37 -6.07
CA ALA A 22 -0.68 -4.31 -6.10
C ALA A 22 -0.17 -2.87 -5.97
N GLU A 23 -0.83 -1.90 -6.60
CA GLU A 23 -0.47 -0.49 -6.47
C GLU A 23 -0.66 0.03 -5.04
N VAL A 24 -1.79 -0.30 -4.39
CA VAL A 24 -2.01 0.04 -2.98
C VAL A 24 -0.96 -0.63 -2.10
N LEU A 25 -0.76 -1.93 -2.27
CA LEU A 25 0.23 -2.67 -1.49
C LEU A 25 1.63 -2.08 -1.67
N CYS A 26 2.00 -1.70 -2.88
CA CYS A 26 3.27 -1.06 -3.19
C CYS A 26 3.38 0.30 -2.51
N PHE A 27 2.37 1.16 -2.63
CA PHE A 27 2.33 2.46 -1.97
C PHE A 27 2.54 2.35 -0.45
N LEU A 28 1.84 1.41 0.20
CA LEU A 28 1.94 1.19 1.65
C LEU A 28 3.31 0.62 2.05
N THR A 29 3.82 -0.34 1.28
CA THR A 29 5.15 -0.93 1.50
C THR A 29 6.24 0.14 1.40
N LEU A 30 6.16 1.01 0.39
CA LEU A 30 7.07 2.13 0.22
C LEU A 30 6.93 3.18 1.33
N SER A 31 5.71 3.41 1.82
CA SER A 31 5.45 4.34 2.94
C SER A 31 6.08 3.84 4.24
N GLU A 32 6.00 2.54 4.52
CA GLU A 32 6.69 1.88 5.64
C GLU A 32 8.21 2.01 5.53
N ILE A 33 8.77 1.70 4.36
CA ILE A 33 10.21 1.84 4.10
C ILE A 33 10.63 3.29 4.27
N PHE A 34 9.85 4.24 3.73
CA PHE A 34 10.12 5.67 3.86
C PHE A 34 10.14 6.11 5.32
N ALA A 35 9.12 5.73 6.11
CA ALA A 35 9.05 6.06 7.54
C ALA A 35 10.25 5.51 8.30
N PHE A 36 10.59 4.22 8.08
CA PHE A 36 11.74 3.59 8.71
C PHE A 36 13.06 4.28 8.35
N ARG A 37 13.24 4.66 7.09
CA ARG A 37 14.46 5.31 6.61
C ARG A 37 14.62 6.75 7.08
N THR A 38 13.51 7.45 7.28
CA THR A 38 13.51 8.86 7.68
C THR A 38 13.56 9.04 9.19
N THR A 39 12.89 8.16 9.94
CA THR A 39 12.71 8.30 11.40
C THR A 39 13.39 7.22 12.22
N GLY A 40 13.83 6.12 11.60
CA GLY A 40 14.30 4.92 12.31
C GLY A 40 13.17 4.03 12.86
N ALA A 41 11.90 4.42 12.68
CA ALA A 41 10.74 3.69 13.17
C ALA A 41 9.78 3.28 12.04
N TRP A 42 9.18 2.11 12.18
CA TRP A 42 8.08 1.64 11.31
C TRP A 42 6.80 2.43 11.59
N LEU A 43 5.88 2.46 10.63
CA LEU A 43 4.57 3.07 10.86
C LEU A 43 3.81 2.26 11.92
N GLN A 44 3.00 2.98 12.69
CA GLN A 44 2.02 2.33 13.56
C GLN A 44 0.90 1.75 12.69
N PRO A 45 0.29 0.62 13.09
CA PRO A 45 -0.78 -0.02 12.31
C PRO A 45 -1.90 0.94 11.89
N ASP A 46 -2.33 1.84 12.80
CA ASP A 46 -3.38 2.81 12.51
C ASP A 46 -2.99 3.82 11.41
N HIS A 47 -1.72 4.22 11.35
CA HIS A 47 -1.21 5.10 10.30
C HIS A 47 -1.21 4.40 8.93
N LEU A 48 -0.93 3.10 8.90
CA LEU A 48 -0.91 2.32 7.66
C LEU A 48 -2.34 2.10 7.13
N VAL A 49 -3.28 1.82 8.03
CA VAL A 49 -4.70 1.73 7.69
C VAL A 49 -5.24 3.08 7.19
N GLU A 50 -4.90 4.20 7.84
CA GLU A 50 -5.31 5.52 7.35
C GLU A 50 -4.63 5.87 6.02
N SER A 51 -3.35 5.50 5.84
CA SER A 51 -2.65 5.67 4.55
C SER A 51 -3.34 4.92 3.42
N THR A 52 -3.86 3.73 3.70
CA THR A 52 -4.68 2.95 2.75
C THR A 52 -5.93 3.72 2.38
N ARG A 53 -6.65 4.27 3.37
CA ARG A 53 -7.88 5.06 3.13
C ARG A 53 -7.60 6.33 2.34
N VAL A 54 -6.51 7.03 2.65
CA VAL A 54 -6.09 8.24 1.92
C VAL A 54 -5.77 7.89 0.47
N TRP A 55 -5.01 6.83 0.22
CA TRP A 55 -4.68 6.40 -1.14
C TRP A 55 -5.94 6.05 -1.93
N LEU A 56 -6.84 5.26 -1.34
CA LEU A 56 -8.10 4.85 -1.97
C LEU A 56 -8.96 6.05 -2.35
N ARG A 57 -9.12 7.02 -1.44
CA ARG A 57 -9.87 8.26 -1.73
C ARG A 57 -9.24 9.07 -2.85
N ARG A 58 -7.90 9.16 -2.90
CA ARG A 58 -7.18 9.90 -3.95
C ARG A 58 -7.35 9.28 -5.34
N HIS A 59 -7.55 7.96 -5.41
CA HIS A 59 -7.69 7.22 -6.66
C HIS A 59 -9.16 6.84 -6.98
N ASP A 60 -10.13 7.45 -6.27
CA ASP A 60 -11.56 7.18 -6.45
C ASP A 60 -11.94 5.69 -6.34
N HIS A 61 -11.27 5.01 -5.41
CA HIS A 61 -11.45 3.60 -5.10
C HIS A 61 -12.04 3.39 -3.71
N HIS A 62 -12.77 2.29 -3.54
CA HIS A 62 -13.23 1.80 -2.25
C HIS A 62 -12.88 0.34 -2.05
N ALA A 63 -12.42 0.01 -0.85
CA ALA A 63 -12.14 -1.34 -0.40
C ALA A 63 -12.91 -1.62 0.90
N ASP A 64 -13.38 -2.87 1.04
CA ASP A 64 -13.95 -3.35 2.30
C ASP A 64 -12.93 -3.22 3.45
N TRP A 65 -13.42 -3.14 4.69
CA TRP A 65 -12.56 -2.99 5.86
C TRP A 65 -11.58 -4.17 6.01
N LEU A 66 -11.99 -5.41 5.69
CA LEU A 66 -11.11 -6.57 5.79
C LEU A 66 -9.94 -6.46 4.82
N LEU A 67 -10.23 -6.18 3.54
CA LEU A 67 -9.20 -5.98 2.52
C LEU A 67 -8.22 -4.86 2.88
N ARG A 68 -8.68 -3.78 3.51
CA ARG A 68 -7.80 -2.68 3.96
C ARG A 68 -6.84 -3.13 5.06
N VAL A 69 -7.31 -3.95 6.00
CA VAL A 69 -6.48 -4.50 7.09
C VAL A 69 -5.48 -5.51 6.53
N GLU A 70 -5.91 -6.38 5.61
CA GLU A 70 -5.04 -7.36 4.95
C GLU A 70 -3.90 -6.68 4.17
N LEU A 71 -4.23 -5.70 3.31
CA LEU A 71 -3.22 -4.95 2.55
C LEU A 71 -2.24 -4.21 3.47
N SER A 72 -2.73 -3.66 4.58
CA SER A 72 -1.89 -3.01 5.59
C SER A 72 -0.92 -4.01 6.24
N ARG A 73 -1.42 -5.17 6.68
CA ARG A 73 -0.58 -6.22 7.28
C ARG A 73 0.49 -6.71 6.29
N MET A 74 0.08 -7.02 5.05
CA MET A 74 0.99 -7.47 4.00
C MET A 74 2.07 -6.44 3.69
N ALA A 75 1.72 -5.15 3.66
CA ALA A 75 2.67 -4.07 3.42
C ALA A 75 3.75 -3.98 4.51
N ALA A 76 3.35 -4.06 5.78
CA ALA A 76 4.28 -4.03 6.91
C ALA A 76 5.23 -5.23 6.90
N ASP A 77 4.71 -6.43 6.63
CA ASP A 77 5.51 -7.66 6.53
C ASP A 77 6.51 -7.57 5.38
N LEU A 78 6.05 -7.17 4.19
CA LEU A 78 6.88 -7.06 2.99
C LEU A 78 7.96 -5.98 3.15
N ALA A 79 7.62 -4.81 3.71
CA ALA A 79 8.58 -3.74 3.95
C ALA A 79 9.75 -4.20 4.84
N ARG A 80 9.44 -4.91 5.93
CA ARG A 80 10.46 -5.46 6.84
C ARG A 80 11.33 -6.49 6.15
N GLN A 81 10.74 -7.37 5.34
CA GLN A 81 11.49 -8.37 4.55
C GLN A 81 12.45 -7.70 3.56
N LEU A 82 11.98 -6.70 2.81
CA LEU A 82 12.77 -5.99 1.81
C LEU A 82 13.92 -5.17 2.42
N VAL A 83 13.68 -4.54 3.57
CA VAL A 83 14.74 -3.84 4.32
C VAL A 83 15.75 -4.82 4.89
N LYS A 84 15.31 -5.96 5.44
CA LYS A 84 16.20 -7.01 5.96
C LYS A 84 17.07 -7.64 4.88
N ALA A 85 16.52 -7.87 3.68
CA ALA A 85 17.28 -8.34 2.52
C ALA A 85 18.34 -7.31 2.08
N GLY A 86 18.09 -6.02 2.31
CA GLY A 86 19.05 -4.95 2.07
C GLY A 86 19.11 -4.47 0.62
N ASP A 87 18.29 -5.01 -0.27
CA ASP A 87 18.38 -4.74 -1.71
C ASP A 87 17.83 -3.37 -2.13
N ILE A 88 16.91 -2.82 -1.34
CA ILE A 88 16.10 -1.66 -1.78
C ILE A 88 16.68 -0.33 -1.33
N VAL A 89 17.28 -0.28 -0.14
CA VAL A 89 17.73 0.97 0.49
C VAL A 89 19.24 1.07 0.64
N ARG A 90 20.00 0.02 0.28
CA ARG A 90 21.47 0.05 0.32
C ARG A 90 22.00 1.12 -0.63
N GLY A 91 22.96 1.91 -0.13
CA GLY A 91 23.68 2.94 -0.87
C GLY A 91 22.88 4.21 -1.15
N GLN A 92 21.66 4.36 -0.62
CA GLN A 92 20.85 5.58 -0.81
C GLN A 92 20.92 6.48 0.42
N PRO A 93 21.23 7.78 0.26
CA PRO A 93 21.35 8.71 1.38
C PRO A 93 20.00 8.99 2.05
N ASP A 94 18.91 8.93 1.29
CA ASP A 94 17.55 9.14 1.77
C ASP A 94 16.54 8.19 1.08
N ALA A 95 15.24 8.38 1.38
CA ALA A 95 14.13 7.63 0.80
C ALA A 95 13.22 8.49 -0.10
N SER A 96 13.59 9.74 -0.40
CA SER A 96 12.77 10.67 -1.19
C SER A 96 12.48 10.15 -2.60
N TRP A 97 13.42 9.40 -3.18
CA TRP A 97 13.32 8.82 -4.52
C TRP A 97 12.24 7.73 -4.67
N LEU A 98 11.66 7.24 -3.57
CA LEU A 98 10.56 6.26 -3.61
C LEU A 98 9.26 6.85 -4.18
N PHE A 99 9.10 8.17 -4.03
CA PHE A 99 7.91 8.89 -4.46
C PHE A 99 8.26 10.04 -5.41
N THR A 100 7.30 10.41 -6.26
CA THR A 100 7.37 11.65 -7.03
C THR A 100 7.12 12.85 -6.10
N ARG A 101 7.34 14.06 -6.61
CA ARG A 101 7.01 15.30 -5.87
C ARG A 101 5.53 15.36 -5.48
N ASP A 102 4.65 14.78 -6.29
CA ASP A 102 3.20 14.73 -6.06
C ASP A 102 2.78 13.56 -5.15
N MET A 103 3.74 12.94 -4.45
CA MET A 103 3.53 11.79 -3.56
C MET A 103 2.90 10.58 -4.25
N GLN A 104 3.18 10.40 -5.55
CA GLN A 104 2.86 9.19 -6.30
C GLN A 104 4.02 8.21 -6.25
N ILE A 105 3.76 6.92 -6.48
CA ILE A 105 4.83 5.92 -6.60
C ILE A 105 5.76 6.32 -7.75
N ASN A 106 7.07 6.35 -7.50
CA ASN A 106 8.05 6.69 -8.53
C ASN A 106 8.40 5.46 -9.40
N PHE A 107 7.54 5.13 -10.36
CA PHE A 107 7.78 4.03 -11.29
C PHE A 107 8.96 4.26 -12.26
N ALA A 108 9.55 5.45 -12.32
CA ALA A 108 10.77 5.67 -13.09
C ALA A 108 12.01 5.04 -12.44
N SER A 109 11.93 4.64 -11.16
CA SER A 109 13.02 3.94 -10.46
C SER A 109 12.96 2.42 -10.67
N PRO A 110 14.00 1.79 -11.25
CA PRO A 110 14.05 0.34 -11.38
C PRO A 110 13.90 -0.41 -10.04
N ARG A 111 14.37 0.19 -8.95
CA ARG A 111 14.23 -0.40 -7.60
C ARG A 111 12.78 -0.35 -7.11
N VAL A 112 12.03 0.71 -7.43
CA VAL A 112 10.58 0.77 -7.14
C VAL A 112 9.82 -0.27 -7.97
N ILE A 113 10.21 -0.47 -9.23
CA ILE A 113 9.62 -1.52 -10.07
C ILE A 113 9.82 -2.91 -9.44
N VAL A 114 10.98 -3.18 -8.85
CA VAL A 114 11.22 -4.44 -8.12
C VAL A 114 10.29 -4.57 -6.91
N VAL A 115 10.07 -3.50 -6.12
CA VAL A 115 9.09 -3.51 -5.01
C VAL A 115 7.70 -3.87 -5.53
N TYR A 116 7.28 -3.22 -6.61
CA TYR A 116 5.97 -3.45 -7.21
C TYR A 116 5.81 -4.90 -7.67
N ALA A 117 6.82 -5.47 -8.33
CA ALA A 117 6.81 -6.87 -8.73
C ALA A 117 6.66 -7.82 -7.53
N GLN A 118 7.32 -7.53 -6.40
CA GLN A 118 7.16 -8.30 -5.16
C GLN A 118 5.73 -8.15 -4.59
N CYS A 119 5.12 -6.97 -4.68
CA CYS A 119 3.72 -6.77 -4.27
C CYS A 119 2.76 -7.64 -5.11
N VAL A 120 2.92 -7.64 -6.44
CA VAL A 120 2.14 -8.49 -7.35
C VAL A 120 2.32 -9.98 -7.01
N ALA A 121 3.56 -10.42 -6.81
CA ALA A 121 3.86 -11.80 -6.47
C ALA A 121 3.25 -12.22 -5.12
N THR A 122 3.30 -11.32 -4.13
CA THR A 122 2.73 -11.56 -2.79
C THR A 122 1.22 -11.73 -2.87
N LEU A 123 0.51 -10.82 -3.56
CA LEU A 123 -0.94 -10.91 -3.77
C LEU A 123 -1.33 -12.16 -4.56
N SER A 124 -0.57 -12.52 -5.58
CA SER A 124 -0.85 -13.69 -6.40
C SER A 124 -0.75 -14.99 -5.59
N ARG A 125 0.20 -15.08 -4.66
CA ARG A 125 0.35 -16.23 -3.75
C ARG A 125 -0.78 -16.29 -2.74
N ASP A 126 -1.15 -15.15 -2.15
CA ASP A 126 -2.24 -15.05 -1.18
C ASP A 126 -3.58 -15.49 -1.79
N MET A 127 -3.90 -15.02 -3.01
CA MET A 127 -5.10 -15.45 -3.75
C MET A 127 -5.06 -16.92 -4.19
N SER A 128 -3.87 -17.49 -4.41
CA SER A 128 -3.72 -18.91 -4.79
C SER A 128 -3.75 -19.86 -3.59
N GLY A 129 -3.63 -19.33 -2.36
CA GLY A 129 -3.53 -20.07 -1.11
C GLY A 129 -4.78 -19.93 -0.22
N GLY A 130 -5.99 -19.94 -0.80
CA GLY A 130 -7.24 -19.98 -0.04
C GLY A 130 -7.22 -21.05 1.07
N PRO A 131 -7.96 -20.86 2.18
CA PRO A 131 -7.68 -21.49 3.46
C PRO A 131 -7.64 -23.02 3.36
N ALA A 132 -6.62 -23.61 4.00
CA ALA A 132 -6.63 -25.01 4.38
C ALA A 132 -7.65 -25.26 5.51
#